data_AF-A0A923ZN24-F1
#
_entry.id   AF-A0A923ZN24-F1
#
_cell.length_a   1.000
_cell.length_b   1.000
_cell.length_c   1.000
_cell.angle_alpha   90.00
_cell.angle_beta   90.00
_cell.angle_gamma   90.00
#
_symmetry.space_group_name_H-M   'P 1'
#
loop_
_entity.id
_entity.type
_entity.pdbx_description
1 polymer ?
#
loop_
_entity_poly.entity_id
_entity_poly.type
_entity_poly.pdbx_seq_one_letter_code
_entity_poly.pdbx_strand_id
1 'polypeptide(L)'
;DISHPRYEEQLNVVNKTLAELNSGEKPTITIFNKMDKYADEAFDQWLEEDVKANILHELKERWQEETKGNCVFVSATEKTNLDSLRQTILNKVREMYQIRYPYRAEYFY
;
A
#
# COMPACT_ATOMS: atom_id res chain seq x y z
N ASP A 1 -2.54 -9.16 -3.46
CA ASP A 1 -3.39 -8.67 -4.57
C ASP A 1 -4.76 -8.36 -4.04
N ILE A 2 -5.31 -7.18 -4.33
CA ILE A 2 -6.58 -6.77 -3.71
C ILE A 2 -7.82 -7.37 -4.40
N SER A 3 -7.69 -7.78 -5.66
CA SER A 3 -8.78 -8.44 -6.40
C SER A 3 -9.06 -9.88 -5.94
N HIS A 4 -8.24 -10.48 -5.08
CA HIS A 4 -8.48 -11.84 -4.62
C HIS A 4 -9.45 -11.83 -3.43
N PRO A 5 -10.56 -12.62 -3.41
CA PRO A 5 -11.50 -12.66 -2.29
C PRO A 5 -10.89 -13.03 -0.91
N ARG A 6 -9.69 -13.61 -0.87
CA ARG A 6 -8.97 -14.00 0.36
C ARG A 6 -7.71 -13.17 0.59
N TYR A 7 -7.67 -11.94 0.07
CA TYR A 7 -6.49 -11.08 0.21
C TYR A 7 -6.15 -10.76 1.68
N GLU A 8 -7.15 -10.62 2.55
CA GLU A 8 -6.95 -10.41 4.00
C GLU A 8 -6.26 -11.62 4.65
N GLU A 9 -6.71 -12.84 4.34
CA GLU A 9 -6.09 -14.07 4.82
C GLU A 9 -4.64 -14.19 4.32
N GLN A 10 -4.41 -13.89 3.04
CA GLN A 10 -3.07 -13.90 2.46
C GLN A 10 -2.14 -12.92 3.19
N LEU A 11 -2.61 -11.70 3.47
CA LEU A 11 -1.85 -10.69 4.19
C LEU A 11 -1.54 -11.13 5.63
N ASN A 12 -2.51 -11.73 6.32
CA ASN A 12 -2.30 -12.28 7.66
C ASN A 12 -1.28 -13.42 7.69
N VAL A 13 -1.32 -14.33 6.71
CA VAL A 13 -0.33 -15.40 6.58
C VAL A 13 1.06 -14.83 6.35
N VAL A 14 1.21 -13.85 5.44
CA VAL A 14 2.50 -13.19 5.18
C VAL A 14 3.03 -12.50 6.43
N ASN A 15 2.20 -11.73 7.14
CA ASN A 15 2.59 -11.05 8.38
C ASN A 15 3.03 -12.04 9.46
N LYS A 16 2.31 -13.15 9.61
CA LYS A 16 2.67 -14.22 10.54
C LYS A 16 4.03 -14.83 10.18
N THR A 17 4.26 -15.17 8.91
CA THR A 17 5.54 -15.72 8.45
C THR A 17 6.68 -14.71 8.63
N LEU A 18 6.46 -13.42 8.36
CA LEU A 18 7.47 -12.38 8.60
C LEU A 18 7.81 -12.21 10.08
N ALA A 19 6.81 -12.36 10.96
CA ALA A 19 7.02 -12.36 12.41
C ALA A 19 7.83 -13.58 12.87
N GLU A 20 7.50 -14.77 12.37
CA GLU A 20 8.26 -16.01 12.63
C GLU A 20 9.73 -15.91 12.17
N LEU A 21 10.00 -15.16 11.10
CA LEU A 21 11.35 -14.88 10.59
C LEU A 21 12.08 -13.73 11.32
N ASN A 22 11.53 -13.20 12.42
CA ASN A 22 12.05 -12.03 13.15
C ASN A 22 12.28 -10.79 12.26
N SER A 23 11.46 -10.62 11.21
CA SER A 23 11.56 -9.51 10.26
C SER A 23 10.46 -8.45 10.45
N GLY A 24 9.66 -8.55 11.51
CA GLY A 24 8.51 -7.66 11.77
C GLY A 24 8.86 -6.22 12.14
N GLU A 25 10.07 -5.94 12.63
CA GLU A 25 10.48 -4.59 13.04
C GLU A 25 10.94 -3.70 11.86
N LYS A 26 11.01 -4.26 10.65
CA LYS A 26 11.48 -3.50 9.49
C LYS A 26 10.38 -2.55 9.00
N PRO A 27 10.74 -1.31 8.63
CA PRO A 27 9.80 -0.39 8.00
C PRO A 27 9.29 -1.04 6.72
N THR A 28 7.99 -1.30 6.68
CA THR A 28 7.31 -2.00 5.59
C THR A 28 6.35 -1.05 4.90
N ILE A 29 6.23 -1.18 3.58
CA ILE A 29 5.23 -0.50 2.77
C ILE A 29 4.33 -1.58 2.18
N THR A 30 3.04 -1.49 2.44
CA THR A 30 2.05 -2.42 1.90
C THR A 30 1.56 -1.90 0.55
N ILE A 31 1.74 -2.67 -0.51
CA ILE A 31 1.31 -2.28 -1.86
C ILE A 31 0.09 -3.11 -2.25
N PHE A 32 -1.06 -2.45 -2.33
CA PHE A 32 -2.30 -3.04 -2.84
C PHE A 32 -2.33 -2.90 -4.36
N ASN A 33 -1.91 -3.97 -5.05
CA ASN A 33 -1.92 -4.04 -6.51
C ASN A 33 -3.26 -4.59 -7.05
N LYS A 34 -3.52 -4.31 -8.33
CA LYS A 34 -4.70 -4.74 -9.12
C LYS A 34 -6.02 -4.01 -8.77
N MET A 35 -5.94 -2.71 -8.51
CA MET A 35 -7.12 -1.87 -8.26
C MET A 35 -8.12 -1.83 -9.43
N ASP A 36 -7.62 -1.94 -10.66
CA ASP A 36 -8.41 -2.09 -11.90
C ASP A 36 -9.34 -3.30 -11.80
N LYS A 37 -8.75 -4.48 -11.59
CA LYS A 37 -9.48 -5.73 -11.50
C LYS A 37 -10.42 -5.78 -10.30
N TYR A 38 -10.04 -5.16 -9.18
CA TYR A 38 -10.92 -5.04 -8.02
C TYR A 38 -12.17 -4.21 -8.34
N ALA A 39 -12.02 -3.11 -9.08
CA ALA A 39 -13.17 -2.31 -9.47
C ALA A 39 -14.12 -3.09 -10.39
N ASP A 40 -13.59 -3.90 -11.30
CA ASP A 40 -14.39 -4.71 -12.22
C ASP A 40 -15.10 -5.89 -11.52
N GLU A 41 -14.46 -6.53 -10.54
CA GLU A 41 -15.02 -7.71 -9.85
C GLU A 41 -15.89 -7.34 -8.64
N ALA A 42 -15.62 -6.23 -7.97
CA ALA A 42 -16.32 -5.82 -6.75
C ALA A 42 -17.50 -4.88 -6.99
N PHE A 43 -17.50 -4.10 -8.08
CA PHE A 43 -18.58 -3.18 -8.38
C PHE A 43 -19.52 -3.74 -9.44
N ASP A 44 -20.79 -3.92 -9.07
CA ASP A 44 -21.84 -4.20 -10.04
C ASP A 44 -21.92 -3.06 -11.07
N GLN A 45 -22.27 -3.39 -12.32
CA GLN A 45 -22.44 -2.43 -13.41
C GLN A 45 -23.55 -1.40 -13.10
N TRP A 46 -24.47 -1.74 -12.20
CA TRP A 46 -25.58 -0.90 -11.76
C TRP A 46 -25.27 -0.02 -10.55
N LEU A 47 -24.09 -0.14 -9.93
CA LEU A 47 -23.70 0.78 -8.85
C LEU A 47 -23.45 2.17 -9.40
N GLU A 48 -23.97 3.18 -8.72
CA GLU A 48 -23.63 4.59 -9.00
C GLU A 48 -22.16 4.89 -8.66
N GLU A 49 -21.57 5.84 -9.38
CA GLU A 49 -20.14 6.18 -9.26
C GLU A 49 -19.76 6.69 -7.87
N ASP A 50 -20.68 7.38 -7.20
CA ASP A 50 -20.52 7.88 -5.83
C ASP A 50 -20.42 6.74 -4.80
N VAL A 51 -21.24 5.70 -4.95
CA VAL A 51 -21.19 4.50 -4.10
C VAL A 51 -19.86 3.77 -4.29
N LYS A 52 -19.40 3.63 -5.54
CA LYS A 52 -18.07 3.04 -5.82
C LYS A 52 -16.94 3.85 -5.18
N ALA A 53 -17.00 5.17 -5.30
CA ALA A 53 -16.02 6.06 -4.70
C ALA A 53 -16.00 5.94 -3.16
N ASN A 54 -17.16 5.86 -2.52
CA ASN A 54 -17.27 5.67 -1.08
C ASN A 54 -16.67 4.34 -0.61
N ILE A 55 -16.97 3.23 -1.29
CA ILE A 55 -16.41 1.91 -0.95
C ILE A 55 -14.87 1.93 -1.07
N LEU A 56 -14.33 2.54 -2.13
CA LEU A 56 -12.89 2.71 -2.28
C LEU A 56 -12.28 3.60 -1.19
N HIS A 57 -13.00 4.62 -0.75
CA HIS A 57 -12.57 5.50 0.33
C HIS A 57 -12.49 4.75 1.66
N GLU A 58 -13.55 4.03 2.03
CA GLU A 58 -13.59 3.22 3.25
C GLU A 58 -12.49 2.15 3.27
N LEU A 59 -12.27 1.48 2.15
CA LEU A 59 -11.18 0.51 1.99
C LEU A 59 -9.82 1.18 2.22
N LYS A 60 -9.60 2.36 1.64
CA LYS A 60 -8.37 3.13 1.85
C LYS A 60 -8.19 3.54 3.31
N GLU A 61 -9.21 4.08 3.95
CA GLU A 61 -9.15 4.50 5.36
C GLU A 61 -8.82 3.33 6.27
N ARG A 62 -9.53 2.21 6.14
CA ARG A 62 -9.27 1.00 6.94
C ARG A 62 -7.82 0.56 6.84
N TRP A 63 -7.29 0.46 5.62
CA TRP A 63 -5.90 0.02 5.42
C TRP A 63 -4.88 1.08 5.80
N GLN A 64 -5.23 2.36 5.71
CA GLN A 64 -4.40 3.46 6.21
C GLN A 64 -4.24 3.35 7.73
N GLU A 65 -5.32 3.03 8.46
CA GLU A 65 -5.25 2.79 9.91
C GLU A 65 -4.45 1.52 10.23
N GLU A 66 -4.78 0.39 9.61
CA GLU A 66 -4.11 -0.90 9.88
C GLU A 66 -2.61 -0.86 9.58
N THR A 67 -2.20 -0.15 8.52
CA THR A 67 -0.78 -0.04 8.10
C THR A 67 -0.08 1.19 8.67
N LYS A 68 -0.74 1.98 9.53
CA LYS A 68 -0.22 3.24 10.09
C LYS A 68 0.26 4.22 9.00
N GLY A 69 -0.53 4.31 7.93
CA GLY A 69 -0.29 5.19 6.79
C GLY A 69 0.77 4.72 5.81
N ASN A 70 1.17 3.44 5.89
CA ASN A 70 2.22 2.87 5.05
C ASN A 70 1.66 1.99 3.92
N CYS A 71 0.44 2.26 3.46
CA CYS A 71 -0.14 1.58 2.32
C CYS A 71 -0.18 2.46 1.06
N VAL A 72 -0.03 1.83 -0.09
CA VAL A 72 -0.21 2.47 -1.40
C VAL A 72 -1.06 1.56 -2.29
N PHE A 73 -2.08 2.13 -2.91
CA PHE A 73 -2.96 1.42 -3.84
C PHE A 73 -2.53 1.72 -5.27
N VAL A 74 -2.24 0.68 -6.05
CA VAL A 74 -1.72 0.82 -7.42
C VAL A 74 -2.44 -0.12 -8.39
N SER A 75 -2.44 0.26 -9.67
CA SER A 75 -2.69 -0.67 -10.76
C SER A 75 -1.44 -0.75 -11.62
N ALA A 76 -0.77 -1.90 -11.59
CA ALA A 76 0.39 -2.14 -12.45
C ALA A 76 -0.01 -2.18 -13.94
N THR A 77 -1.21 -2.64 -14.25
CA THR A 77 -1.75 -2.76 -15.61
C THR A 77 -2.03 -1.38 -16.21
N GLU A 78 -2.82 -0.58 -15.50
CA GLU A 78 -3.22 0.78 -15.93
C GLU A 78 -2.14 1.84 -15.63
N LYS A 79 -1.04 1.43 -14.98
CA LYS A 79 0.03 2.32 -14.49
C LYS A 79 -0.47 3.44 -13.57
N THR A 80 -1.63 3.24 -12.95
CA THR A 80 -2.27 4.21 -12.07
C THR A 80 -1.57 4.25 -10.72
N ASN A 81 -1.34 5.47 -10.21
CA ASN A 81 -0.78 5.76 -8.90
C ASN A 81 0.68 5.29 -8.67
N LEU A 82 1.41 4.99 -9.75
CA LEU A 82 2.82 4.62 -9.68
C LEU A 82 3.73 5.77 -9.23
N ASP A 83 3.39 7.01 -9.57
CA ASP A 83 4.18 8.18 -9.17
C ASP A 83 4.09 8.44 -7.66
N SER A 84 2.88 8.27 -7.09
CA SER A 84 2.68 8.32 -5.63
C SER A 84 3.51 7.24 -4.93
N LEU A 85 3.48 6.00 -5.45
CA LEU A 85 4.32 4.93 -4.93
C LEU A 85 5.82 5.29 -4.94
N ARG A 86 6.33 5.84 -6.05
CA ARG A 86 7.73 6.28 -6.15
C ARG A 86 8.06 7.36 -5.12
N GLN A 87 7.18 8.35 -4.95
CA GLN A 87 7.37 9.41 -3.96
C GLN A 87 7.37 8.86 -2.53
N THR A 88 6.43 7.98 -2.18
CA THR A 88 6.39 7.34 -0.86
C THR A 88 7.66 6.54 -0.57
N ILE A 89 8.14 5.76 -1.56
CA ILE A 89 9.39 5.02 -1.43
C ILE A 89 10.58 5.98 -1.24
N LEU A 90 10.70 7.01 -2.07
CA LEU A 90 11.78 7.99 -1.99
C LEU A 90 11.82 8.68 -0.62
N ASN A 91 10.67 9.09 -0.10
CA ASN A 91 10.57 9.75 1.21
C ASN A 91 11.01 8.81 2.34
N LYS A 92 10.52 7.56 2.35
CA LYS A 92 10.94 6.57 3.35
C LYS A 92 12.42 6.20 3.26
N VAL A 93 12.96 6.08 2.05
CA VAL A 93 14.38 5.82 1.85
C VAL A 93 15.22 6.99 2.36
N ARG A 94 14.80 8.23 2.11
CA ARG A 94 15.45 9.44 2.65
C ARG A 94 15.41 9.48 4.17
N GLU A 95 14.27 9.21 4.80
CA GLU A 95 14.13 9.12 6.25
C GLU A 95 15.08 8.06 6.84
N MET A 96 15.08 6.85 6.28
CA MET A 96 16.00 5.80 6.72
C MET A 96 17.48 6.17 6.50
N TYR A 97 17.79 6.85 5.40
CA TYR A 97 19.15 7.30 5.11
C TYR A 97 19.62 8.33 6.14
N GLN A 98 18.77 9.27 6.55
CA GLN A 98 19.08 10.25 7.60
C GLN A 98 19.31 9.59 8.96
N ILE A 99 18.46 8.63 9.34
CA ILE A 99 18.62 7.87 10.60
C ILE A 99 19.94 7.10 10.60
N ARG A 100 20.29 6.47 9.46
CA ARG A 100 21.49 5.63 9.34
C ARG A 100 22.78 6.44 9.14
N TYR A 101 22.71 7.60 8.50
CA TYR A 101 23.85 8.46 8.17
C TYR A 101 23.59 9.94 8.54
N PRO A 102 23.42 10.26 9.84
CA PRO A 102 23.05 11.60 10.29
C PRO A 102 24.04 12.69 9.86
N TYR A 103 25.32 12.36 9.71
CA TYR A 103 26.40 13.30 9.35
C TYR A 103 26.71 13.39 7.85
N ARG A 104 25.99 12.66 6.99
CA ARG A 104 26.15 12.73 5.50
C ARG A 104 24.93 13.32 4.78
N ALA A 105 23.85 13.60 5.50
CA ALA A 105 22.57 14.03 4.94
C ALA A 105 22.56 15.48 4.41
N GLU A 106 23.59 16.29 4.67
CA GLU A 106 23.66 17.69 4.23
C GLU A 106 23.90 17.90 2.73
N TYR A 107 24.26 16.85 1.96
CA TYR A 107 24.69 17.01 0.56
C TYR A 107 23.58 16.85 -0.50
N PHE A 108 22.33 16.67 -0.10
CA PHE A 108 21.20 16.57 -1.05
C PHE A 108 20.18 17.69 -0.79
N TYR A 109 20.61 18.93 -0.99
CA TYR A 109 19.75 20.10 -1.18
C TYR A 109 19.82 20.57 -2.62
#